data_AF-A0A7Y3N5Z1-F1
#
_entry.id   AF-A0A7Y3N5Z1-F1
#
_cell.length_a   1.000
_cell.length_b   1.000
_cell.length_c   1.000
_cell.angle_alpha   90.00
_cell.angle_beta   90.00
_cell.angle_gamma   90.00
#
_symmetry.space_group_name_H-M   'P 1'
#
loop_
_entity.id
_entity.type
_entity.pdbx_description
1 polymer ?
#
loop_
_entity_poly.entity_id
_entity_poly.type
_entity_poly.pdbx_seq_one_letter_code
_entity_poly.pdbx_strand_id
1 'polypeptide(L)'
;MLAFLTLIASLLLILAASSLFTHSVEAVAHRYGLGVGVAGSLLAAVATAMPETIVPLLALAQGHAESIGTGAIMGAPLMLSTLTLGLLAMTALKQRGWKGIIKTDDQIRADLRLFMLAYTYALLLMALPHGWMPGWAWALPLLVAYSVHSWRLIRQARVMEEMVPDSFLQGYAVGGWV
;
A
#
# COMPACT_ATOMS: atom_id res chain seq x y z
N MET A 1 -9.00 32.97 -4.81
CA MET A 1 -9.14 32.98 -3.35
C MET A 1 -9.76 31.68 -2.82
N LEU A 2 -11.02 31.36 -3.19
CA LEU A 2 -11.74 30.18 -2.69
C LEU A 2 -11.01 28.86 -2.95
N ALA A 3 -10.49 28.63 -4.16
CA ALA A 3 -9.78 27.39 -4.49
C ALA A 3 -8.54 27.14 -3.59
N PHE A 4 -7.79 28.18 -3.25
CA PHE A 4 -6.64 28.07 -2.35
C PHE A 4 -7.07 27.76 -0.92
N LEU A 5 -8.16 28.37 -0.45
CA LEU A 5 -8.74 28.05 0.86
C LEU A 5 -9.23 26.60 0.91
N THR A 6 -9.92 26.14 -0.14
CA THR A 6 -10.37 24.74 -0.24
C THR A 6 -9.18 23.78 -0.25
N LEU A 7 -8.11 24.09 -0.97
CA LEU A 7 -6.89 23.27 -1.02
C LEU A 7 -6.19 23.17 0.35
N ILE A 8 -6.05 24.29 1.06
CA ILE A 8 -5.45 24.29 2.40
C ILE A 8 -6.35 23.53 3.39
N ALA A 9 -7.66 23.79 3.35
CA ALA A 9 -8.62 23.11 4.22
C ALA A 9 -8.67 21.60 3.96
N SER A 10 -8.65 21.16 2.71
CA SER A 10 -8.63 19.75 2.36
C SER A 10 -7.33 19.08 2.77
N LEU A 11 -6.18 19.75 2.61
CA LEU A 11 -4.90 19.22 3.06
C LEU A 11 -4.88 19.01 4.58
N LEU A 12 -5.34 20.00 5.37
CA LEU A 12 -5.45 19.86 6.82
C LEU A 12 -6.42 18.74 7.22
N LEU A 13 -7.54 18.61 6.51
CA LEU A 13 -8.50 17.54 6.73
C LEU A 13 -7.88 16.16 6.45
N ILE A 14 -7.14 16.01 5.35
CA ILE A 14 -6.45 14.75 5.01
C ILE A 14 -5.39 14.42 6.07
N LEU A 15 -4.66 15.41 6.57
CA LEU A 15 -3.67 15.21 7.64
C LEU A 15 -4.34 14.74 8.96
N ALA A 16 -5.48 15.32 9.33
CA ALA A 16 -6.23 14.88 10.50
C ALA A 16 -6.87 13.50 10.28
N ALA A 17 -7.37 13.23 9.07
CA ALA A 17 -7.99 11.95 8.73
C ALA A 17 -6.97 10.81 8.65
N SER A 18 -5.73 11.08 8.24
CA SER A 18 -4.69 10.05 8.09
C SER A 18 -4.32 9.42 9.44
N SER A 19 -4.28 10.20 10.52
CA SER A 19 -4.04 9.66 11.87
C SER A 19 -5.20 8.80 12.34
N LEU A 20 -6.45 9.26 12.18
CA LEU A 20 -7.63 8.46 12.52
C LEU A 20 -7.68 7.16 11.71
N PHE A 21 -7.33 7.23 10.43
CA PHE A 21 -7.28 6.10 9.53
C PHE A 21 -6.24 5.06 9.96
N THR A 22 -5.01 5.46 10.27
CA THR A 22 -3.96 4.52 10.71
C THR A 22 -4.36 3.80 12.00
N HIS A 23 -4.86 4.53 13.01
CA HIS A 23 -5.33 3.93 14.26
C HIS A 23 -6.51 2.96 14.03
N SER A 24 -7.43 3.33 13.14
CA SER A 24 -8.59 2.47 12.82
C SER A 24 -8.16 1.17 12.14
N VAL A 25 -7.22 1.25 11.19
CA VAL A 25 -6.69 0.06 10.50
C VAL A 25 -5.93 -0.85 11.47
N GLU A 26 -5.13 -0.29 12.36
CA GLU A 26 -4.44 -1.05 13.41
C GLU A 26 -5.43 -1.73 14.37
N ALA A 27 -6.46 -1.02 14.83
CA ALA A 27 -7.50 -1.58 15.68
C ALA A 27 -8.27 -2.72 14.99
N VAL A 28 -8.56 -2.57 13.69
CA VAL A 28 -9.19 -3.63 12.90
C VAL A 28 -8.25 -4.83 12.78
N ALA A 29 -6.98 -4.62 12.45
CA ALA A 29 -6.00 -5.69 12.33
C ALA A 29 -5.88 -6.48 13.64
N HIS A 30 -5.72 -5.78 14.76
CA HIS A 30 -5.65 -6.38 16.09
C HIS A 30 -6.90 -7.19 16.43
N ARG A 31 -8.10 -6.67 16.13
CA ARG A 31 -9.37 -7.39 16.39
C ARG A 31 -9.47 -8.71 15.61
N TYR A 32 -8.80 -8.84 14.47
CA TYR A 32 -8.80 -10.05 13.66
C TYR A 32 -7.55 -10.93 13.87
N GLY A 33 -6.69 -10.62 14.86
CA GLY A 33 -5.43 -11.34 15.09
C GLY A 33 -4.48 -11.23 13.90
N LEU A 34 -4.47 -10.06 13.25
CA LEU A 34 -3.61 -9.75 12.12
C LEU A 34 -2.50 -8.83 12.64
N GLY A 35 -1.25 -9.28 12.51
CA GLY A 35 -0.09 -8.48 12.92
C GLY A 35 0.04 -7.16 12.16
N VAL A 36 0.86 -6.25 12.71
CA VAL A 36 1.13 -4.89 12.19
C VAL A 36 1.52 -4.91 10.70
N GLY A 37 2.23 -5.96 10.28
CA GLY A 37 2.58 -6.18 8.88
C GLY A 37 1.37 -6.29 7.94
N VAL A 38 0.31 -7.02 8.32
CA VAL A 38 -0.91 -7.13 7.51
C VAL A 38 -1.71 -5.83 7.54
N ALA A 39 -1.73 -5.15 8.70
CA ALA A 39 -2.39 -3.86 8.86
C ALA A 39 -1.85 -2.83 7.84
N GLY A 40 -0.53 -2.68 7.77
CA GLY A 40 0.12 -1.74 6.85
C GLY A 40 0.13 -2.23 5.40
N SER A 41 0.69 -3.42 5.16
CA SER A 41 0.98 -3.89 3.79
C SER A 41 -0.27 -4.32 3.01
N LEU A 42 -1.38 -4.63 3.68
CA LEU A 42 -2.60 -5.09 3.02
C LEU A 42 -3.80 -4.17 3.29
N LEU A 43 -4.20 -4.01 4.56
CA LEU A 43 -5.44 -3.28 4.88
C LEU A 43 -5.32 -1.79 4.54
N ALA A 44 -4.28 -1.12 5.03
CA ALA A 44 -4.04 0.29 4.72
C ALA A 44 -3.77 0.47 3.22
N ALA A 45 -2.89 -0.36 2.64
CA ALA A 45 -2.53 -0.28 1.22
C ALA A 45 -3.73 -0.39 0.27
N VAL A 46 -4.65 -1.34 0.51
CA VAL A 46 -5.86 -1.50 -0.31
C VAL A 46 -6.76 -0.28 -0.17
N ALA A 47 -7.03 0.15 1.05
CA ALA A 47 -7.93 1.28 1.30
C ALA A 47 -7.39 2.58 0.70
N THR A 48 -6.08 2.82 0.74
CA THR A 48 -5.47 4.01 0.13
C THR A 48 -5.28 3.92 -1.38
N ALA A 49 -5.35 2.73 -1.98
CA ALA A 49 -5.23 2.56 -3.44
C ALA A 49 -6.59 2.51 -4.15
N MET A 50 -7.69 2.37 -3.40
CA MET A 50 -9.04 2.35 -3.94
C MET A 50 -9.38 3.61 -4.76
N PRO A 51 -9.14 4.84 -4.27
CA PRO A 51 -9.44 6.06 -5.03
C PRO A 51 -8.73 6.08 -6.40
N GLU A 52 -7.47 5.65 -6.43
CA GLU A 52 -6.62 5.61 -7.62
C GLU A 52 -7.04 4.48 -8.56
N THR A 53 -7.56 3.38 -8.04
CA THR A 53 -8.08 2.26 -8.84
C THR A 53 -9.41 2.61 -9.50
N ILE A 54 -10.22 3.46 -8.88
CA ILE A 54 -11.51 3.90 -9.45
C ILE A 54 -11.30 4.73 -10.73
N VAL A 55 -10.25 5.56 -10.81
CA VAL A 55 -9.97 6.41 -11.98
C VAL A 55 -9.82 5.61 -13.29
N PRO A 56 -8.92 4.61 -13.41
CA PRO A 56 -8.80 3.80 -14.62
C PRO A 56 -10.05 2.95 -14.87
N LEU A 57 -10.79 2.51 -13.84
CA LEU A 57 -12.06 1.80 -14.02
C LEU A 57 -13.13 2.70 -14.66
N LEU A 58 -13.23 3.97 -14.24
CA LEU A 58 -14.11 4.93 -14.86
C LEU A 58 -13.66 5.28 -16.29
N ALA A 59 -12.35 5.42 -16.52
CA ALA A 59 -11.81 5.65 -17.86
C ALA A 59 -12.13 4.49 -18.82
N LEU A 60 -12.04 3.25 -18.34
CA LEU A 60 -12.47 2.05 -19.06
C LEU A 60 -13.96 2.11 -19.41
N ALA A 61 -14.82 2.42 -18.44
CA ALA A 61 -16.26 2.53 -18.64
C ALA A 61 -16.66 3.63 -19.63
N GLN A 62 -15.86 4.68 -19.74
CA GLN A 62 -16.07 5.82 -20.64
C GLN A 62 -15.36 5.69 -22.00
N GLY A 63 -14.68 4.57 -22.28
CA GLY A 63 -13.96 4.36 -23.54
C GLY A 63 -12.64 5.13 -23.69
N HIS A 64 -12.11 5.70 -22.60
CA HIS A 64 -10.84 6.46 -22.55
C HIS A 64 -9.72 5.66 -21.87
N ALA A 65 -9.80 4.33 -21.95
CA ALA A 65 -8.92 3.39 -21.24
C ALA A 65 -7.43 3.57 -21.59
N GLU A 66 -7.15 3.84 -22.87
CA GLU A 66 -5.79 3.77 -23.40
C GLU A 66 -4.91 4.95 -22.95
N SER A 67 -5.47 6.16 -22.87
CA SER A 67 -4.70 7.35 -22.48
C SER A 67 -4.78 7.64 -20.98
N ILE A 68 -5.98 7.63 -20.40
CA ILE A 68 -6.20 7.97 -18.99
C ILE A 68 -5.89 6.75 -18.11
N GLY A 69 -6.33 5.56 -18.52
CA GLY A 69 -6.15 4.34 -17.75
C GLY A 69 -4.68 3.95 -17.61
N THR A 70 -3.91 3.97 -18.71
CA THR A 70 -2.47 3.64 -18.67
C THR A 70 -1.68 4.63 -17.82
N GLY A 71 -1.91 5.94 -18.00
CA GLY A 71 -1.26 6.99 -17.21
C GLY A 71 -1.56 6.88 -15.71
N ALA A 72 -2.81 6.60 -15.34
CA ALA A 72 -3.21 6.41 -13.94
C ALA A 72 -2.58 5.15 -13.31
N ILE A 73 -2.61 4.02 -14.03
CA ILE A 73 -2.08 2.73 -13.54
C ILE A 73 -0.56 2.79 -13.35
N MET A 74 0.17 3.46 -14.25
CA MET A 74 1.62 3.53 -14.18
C MET A 74 2.11 4.66 -13.28
N GLY A 75 1.42 5.80 -13.29
CA GLY A 75 1.81 7.01 -12.55
C GLY A 75 1.66 6.86 -11.04
N ALA A 76 0.60 6.21 -10.56
CA ALA A 76 0.36 6.07 -9.12
C ALA A 76 1.47 5.28 -8.38
N PRO A 77 1.88 4.08 -8.84
CA PRO A 77 3.02 3.35 -8.27
C PRO A 77 4.34 4.14 -8.32
N LEU A 78 4.59 4.87 -9.41
CA LEU A 78 5.79 5.69 -9.55
C LEU A 78 5.80 6.84 -8.53
N MET A 79 4.68 7.54 -8.36
CA MET A 79 4.54 8.62 -7.38
C MET A 79 4.72 8.10 -5.96
N LEU A 80 4.08 6.98 -5.60
CA LEU A 80 4.20 6.41 -4.25
C LEU A 80 5.63 5.92 -3.96
N SER A 81 6.27 5.23 -4.91
CA SER A 81 7.64 4.72 -4.72
C SER A 81 8.69 5.83 -4.65
N THR A 82 8.47 6.98 -5.27
CA THR A 82 9.44 8.09 -5.27
C THR A 82 9.13 9.12 -4.19
N LEU A 83 7.93 9.70 -4.21
CA LEU A 83 7.54 10.78 -3.32
C LEU A 83 7.32 10.28 -1.90
N THR A 84 6.52 9.22 -1.70
CA THR A 84 6.21 8.74 -0.35
C THR A 84 7.45 8.16 0.34
N LEU A 85 8.21 7.29 -0.35
CA LEU A 85 9.46 6.77 0.21
C LEU A 85 10.51 7.87 0.40
N GLY A 86 10.57 8.86 -0.49
CA GLY A 86 11.44 10.02 -0.34
C GLY A 86 11.10 10.86 0.89
N LEU A 87 9.81 11.17 1.11
CA LEU A 87 9.32 11.85 2.31
C LEU A 87 9.61 11.04 3.57
N LEU A 88 9.38 9.71 3.54
CA LEU A 88 9.70 8.80 4.64
C LEU A 88 11.20 8.79 4.96
N ALA A 89 12.05 8.77 3.93
CA ALA A 89 13.50 8.82 4.10
C ALA A 89 13.93 10.16 4.73
N MET A 90 13.35 11.28 4.30
CA MET A 90 13.65 12.60 4.88
C MET A 90 13.21 12.73 6.33
N THR A 91 12.02 12.23 6.68
CA THR A 91 11.54 12.26 8.07
C THR A 91 12.36 11.33 8.96
N ALA A 92 12.71 10.13 8.46
CA ALA A 92 13.58 9.20 9.16
C ALA A 92 14.99 9.79 9.36
N LEU A 93 15.56 10.45 8.34
CA LEU A 93 16.85 11.12 8.43
C LEU A 93 16.84 12.24 9.47
N LYS A 94 15.77 13.04 9.52
CA LYS A 94 15.61 14.12 10.50
C LYS A 94 15.49 13.59 11.93
N GLN A 95 14.78 12.48 12.15
CA GLN A 95 14.54 11.93 13.48
C GLN A 95 15.70 11.05 14.00
N ARG A 96 16.37 10.30 13.12
CA ARG A 96 17.37 9.29 13.49
C ARG A 96 18.81 9.63 13.06
N GLY A 97 18.98 10.67 12.25
CA GLY A 97 20.27 11.05 11.68
C GLY A 97 20.79 10.08 10.61
N TRP A 98 21.94 10.41 10.02
CA TRP A 98 22.54 9.68 8.88
C TRP A 98 22.96 8.24 9.20
N LYS A 99 23.11 7.89 10.49
CA LYS A 99 23.46 6.55 10.96
C LYS A 99 22.25 5.76 11.47
N GLY A 100 21.05 6.33 11.40
CA GLY A 100 19.81 5.67 11.80
C GLY A 100 19.47 4.52 10.87
N ILE A 101 19.86 3.29 11.23
CA ILE A 101 19.49 2.10 10.47
C ILE A 101 17.98 1.88 10.61
N ILE A 102 17.25 1.98 9.50
CA ILE A 102 15.90 1.42 9.40
C ILE A 102 16.12 -0.08 9.22
N LYS A 103 15.83 -0.87 10.26
CA LYS A 103 15.82 -2.32 10.12
C LYS A 103 14.66 -2.68 9.19
N THR A 104 14.99 -3.21 8.02
CA THR A 104 14.02 -3.75 7.09
C THR A 104 13.72 -5.17 7.51
N ASP A 105 12.47 -5.44 7.88
CA ASP A 105 12.04 -6.80 8.15
C ASP A 105 11.91 -7.61 6.85
N ASP A 106 11.98 -8.93 6.94
CA ASP A 106 11.89 -9.83 5.79
C ASP A 106 10.59 -9.63 5.00
N GLN A 107 9.53 -9.21 5.69
CA GLN A 107 8.26 -8.85 5.10
C GLN A 107 8.39 -7.64 4.15
N ILE A 108 8.97 -6.52 4.60
CA ILE A 108 9.14 -5.32 3.77
C ILE A 108 9.96 -5.65 2.52
N ARG A 109 10.99 -6.50 2.67
CA ARG A 109 11.79 -6.97 1.53
C ARG A 109 10.98 -7.86 0.58
N ALA A 110 10.05 -8.68 1.07
CA ALA A 110 9.16 -9.47 0.23
C ALA A 110 8.17 -8.57 -0.54
N ASP A 111 7.56 -7.60 0.14
CA ASP A 111 6.63 -6.63 -0.44
C ASP A 111 7.31 -5.82 -1.56
N LEU A 112 8.50 -5.28 -1.29
CA LEU A 112 9.26 -4.51 -2.29
C LEU A 112 9.71 -5.38 -3.47
N ARG A 113 10.12 -6.63 -3.25
CA ARG A 113 10.48 -7.53 -4.36
C ARG A 113 9.30 -7.82 -5.26
N LEU A 114 8.13 -8.13 -4.68
CA LEU A 114 6.92 -8.35 -5.45
C LEU A 114 6.55 -7.09 -6.23
N PHE A 115 6.58 -5.92 -5.58
CA PHE A 115 6.30 -4.64 -6.22
C PHE A 115 7.21 -4.40 -7.44
N MET A 116 8.53 -4.54 -7.27
CA MET A 116 9.48 -4.32 -8.35
C MET A 116 9.25 -5.28 -9.53
N LEU A 117 9.04 -6.57 -9.25
CA LEU A 117 8.77 -7.57 -10.29
C LEU A 117 7.45 -7.30 -11.02
N ALA A 118 6.38 -7.01 -10.28
CA ALA A 118 5.07 -6.71 -10.86
C ALA A 118 5.09 -5.42 -11.69
N TYR A 119 5.74 -4.38 -11.19
CA TYR A 119 5.84 -3.09 -11.88
C TYR A 119 6.71 -3.18 -13.15
N THR A 120 7.85 -3.88 -13.09
CA THR A 120 8.66 -4.16 -14.29
C THR A 120 7.89 -5.00 -15.29
N TYR A 121 7.14 -6.01 -14.86
CA TYR A 121 6.29 -6.79 -15.74
C TYR A 121 5.22 -5.91 -16.41
N ALA A 122 4.55 -5.03 -15.68
CA ALA A 122 3.58 -4.09 -16.23
C ALA A 122 4.20 -3.14 -17.29
N LEU A 123 5.41 -2.63 -17.03
CA LEU A 123 6.16 -1.82 -18.01
C LEU A 123 6.47 -2.60 -19.29
N LEU A 124 6.88 -3.86 -19.17
CA LEU A 124 7.18 -4.71 -20.32
C LEU A 124 5.93 -5.01 -21.16
N LEU A 125 4.79 -5.25 -20.52
CA LEU A 125 3.51 -5.47 -21.21
C LEU A 125 3.12 -4.27 -22.07
N MET A 126 3.38 -3.05 -21.58
CA MET A 126 3.10 -1.82 -22.33
C MET A 126 3.95 -1.70 -23.60
N ALA A 127 5.15 -2.30 -23.62
CA ALA A 127 6.05 -2.25 -24.78
C ALA A 127 5.82 -3.37 -25.81
N LEU A 128 5.06 -4.41 -25.47
CA LEU A 128 4.87 -5.59 -26.33
C LEU A 128 3.79 -5.35 -27.40
N PRO A 129 4.00 -5.81 -28.66
CA PRO A 129 2.97 -5.81 -29.69
C PRO A 129 1.79 -6.70 -29.26
N HIS A 130 0.59 -6.11 -29.18
CA HIS A 130 -0.62 -6.81 -28.78
C HIS A 130 -1.24 -7.52 -29.99
N GLY A 131 -1.18 -8.85 -30.05
CA GLY A 131 -1.81 -9.59 -31.17
C GLY A 131 -2.08 -11.08 -30.94
N TRP A 132 -1.48 -11.71 -29.93
CA TRP A 132 -1.52 -13.18 -29.78
C TRP A 132 -2.38 -13.64 -28.60
N MET A 133 -2.70 -12.75 -27.66
CA MET A 133 -3.50 -13.04 -26.47
C MET A 133 -4.43 -11.87 -26.14
N PRO A 134 -5.63 -12.14 -25.60
CA PRO A 134 -6.52 -11.08 -25.16
C PRO A 134 -5.92 -10.34 -23.95
N GLY A 135 -6.08 -9.02 -23.89
CA GLY A 135 -5.39 -8.17 -22.90
C GLY A 135 -5.61 -8.56 -21.43
N TRP A 136 -6.78 -9.09 -21.08
CA TRP A 136 -7.08 -9.55 -19.72
C TRP A 136 -6.21 -10.75 -19.28
N ALA A 137 -5.72 -11.55 -20.23
CA ALA A 137 -4.88 -12.71 -19.91
C ALA A 137 -3.55 -12.28 -19.28
N TRP A 138 -3.02 -11.12 -19.67
CA TRP A 138 -1.79 -10.56 -19.12
C TRP A 138 -1.93 -10.08 -17.67
N ALA A 139 -3.16 -9.80 -17.21
CA ALA A 139 -3.44 -9.44 -15.83
C ALA A 139 -3.49 -10.64 -14.88
N LEU A 140 -3.74 -11.85 -15.39
CA LEU A 140 -3.88 -13.05 -14.55
C LEU A 140 -2.63 -13.37 -13.72
N PRO A 141 -1.39 -13.35 -14.26
CA PRO A 141 -0.19 -13.59 -13.47
C PRO A 141 -0.02 -12.59 -12.32
N LEU A 142 -0.37 -11.32 -12.54
CA LEU A 142 -0.32 -10.27 -11.52
C LEU A 142 -1.34 -10.53 -10.40
N LEU A 143 -2.57 -10.88 -10.77
CA LEU A 143 -3.62 -11.22 -9.80
C LEU A 143 -3.24 -12.44 -8.97
N VAL A 144 -2.68 -13.48 -9.61
CA VAL A 144 -2.22 -14.69 -8.90
C VAL A 144 -1.04 -14.36 -7.98
N ALA A 145 -0.04 -13.62 -8.46
CA ALA A 145 1.12 -13.24 -7.65
C ALA A 145 0.71 -12.42 -6.41
N TYR A 146 -0.16 -11.43 -6.59
CA TYR A 146 -0.73 -10.63 -5.50
C TYR A 146 -1.52 -11.51 -4.52
N SER A 147 -2.44 -12.34 -5.02
CA SER A 147 -3.28 -13.21 -4.17
C SER A 147 -2.44 -14.19 -3.34
N VAL A 148 -1.43 -14.82 -3.96
CA VAL A 148 -0.52 -15.73 -3.27
C VAL A 148 0.29 -15.01 -2.20
N HIS A 149 0.77 -13.80 -2.48
CA HIS A 149 1.51 -12.99 -1.53
C HIS A 149 0.66 -12.56 -0.34
N SER A 150 -0.53 -12.00 -0.59
CA SER A 150 -1.48 -11.63 0.46
C SER A 150 -1.88 -12.81 1.33
N TRP A 151 -2.11 -13.99 0.72
CA TRP A 151 -2.42 -15.20 1.47
C TRP A 151 -1.25 -15.66 2.35
N ARG A 152 -0.03 -15.68 1.81
CA ARG A 152 1.18 -16.00 2.59
C ARG A 152 1.37 -15.04 3.76
N LEU A 153 1.13 -13.76 3.53
CA LEU A 153 1.27 -12.71 4.53
C LEU A 153 0.27 -12.91 5.68
N ILE A 154 -1.02 -13.10 5.37
CA ILE A 154 -2.05 -13.34 6.38
C ILE A 154 -1.75 -14.63 7.17
N ARG A 155 -1.28 -15.68 6.49
CA ARG A 155 -0.94 -16.95 7.13
C ARG A 155 0.24 -16.81 8.08
N GLN A 156 1.30 -16.09 7.69
CA GLN A 156 2.45 -15.82 8.55
C GLN A 156 2.07 -14.99 9.77
N ALA A 157 1.23 -13.97 9.59
CA ALA A 157 0.74 -13.13 10.68
C ALA A 157 -0.05 -13.93 11.73
N ARG A 158 -0.96 -14.81 11.30
CA ARG A 158 -1.75 -15.66 12.22
C ARG A 158 -0.89 -16.66 13.00
N VAL A 159 0.12 -17.24 12.35
CA VAL A 159 1.05 -18.18 13.02
C VAL A 159 1.87 -17.48 14.10
N MET A 160 2.28 -16.22 13.88
CA MET A 160 2.99 -15.44 14.89
C MET A 160 2.10 -15.09 16.09
N GLU A 161 0.84 -14.72 15.85
CA GLU A 161 -0.14 -14.42 16.91
C GLU A 161 -0.36 -15.64 17.83
N GLU A 162 -0.55 -16.84 17.26
CA GLU A 162 -0.73 -18.10 18.01
C GLU A 162 0.48 -18.48 18.88
N MET A 163 1.68 -17.97 18.57
CA MET A 163 2.91 -18.22 19.33
C MET A 163 3.13 -17.23 20.48
N VAL A 164 2.37 -16.14 20.56
CA VAL A 164 2.53 -15.11 21.60
C VAL A 164 1.60 -15.41 22.78
N PRO A 165 2.12 -15.63 24.01
CA PRO A 165 1.29 -15.87 25.18
C PRO A 165 0.40 -14.65 25.51
N ASP A 166 -0.85 -14.89 25.94
CA ASP A 166 -1.84 -13.85 26.29
C ASP A 166 -1.34 -12.81 27.31
N SER A 167 -0.35 -13.17 28.14
CA SER A 167 0.28 -12.28 29.11
C SER A 167 1.08 -11.13 28.46
N PHE A 168 1.54 -11.29 27.22
CA PHE A 168 2.26 -10.25 26.47
C PHE A 168 1.31 -9.26 25.78
N LEU A 169 0.13 -9.73 25.37
CA LEU A 169 -0.91 -8.90 24.73
C LEU A 169 -1.61 -7.97 25.73
N GLN A 170 -1.72 -8.38 27.01
CA GLN A 170 -2.21 -7.50 28.08
C GLN A 170 -1.28 -6.31 28.36
N GLY A 171 0.03 -6.42 28.11
CA GLY A 171 0.97 -5.31 28.26
C GLY A 171 0.74 -4.18 27.26
N TYR A 172 0.24 -4.49 26.07
CA TYR A 172 -0.09 -3.50 25.03
C TYR A 172 -1.47 -2.84 25.25
N ALA A 173 -2.44 -3.56 25.83
CA ALA A 173 -3.78 -3.04 26.08
C ALA A 173 -3.85 -2.01 27.24
N VAL A 174 -2.87 -2.01 28.14
CA VAL A 174 -2.85 -1.14 29.33
C VAL A 174 -1.97 0.12 29.12
N GLY A 175 -1.12 0.13 28.09
CA GLY A 175 -0.33 1.30 27.70
C GLY A 175 -1.10 2.22 26.76
N GLY A 176 -2.09 2.95 27.29
CA GLY A 176 -2.79 3.99 26.56
C GLY A 176 -1.83 5.05 26.02
N TRP A 177 -1.70 5.12 24.71
CA TRP A 177 -1.03 6.23 24.03
C TRP A 177 -2.10 7.25 23.63
N VAL A 178 -2.01 8.39 24.30
CA VAL A 178 -2.49 9.71 23.87
C VAL A 178 -1.82 10.08 22.55
#